data_AF-A0AAW3REQ2-F1
#
_entry.id   AF-A0AAW3REQ2-F1
#
_cell.length_a   1.000
_cell.length_b   1.000
_cell.length_c   1.000
_cell.angle_alpha   90.00
_cell.angle_beta   90.00
_cell.angle_gamma   90.00
#
_symmetry.space_group_name_H-M   'P 1'
#
loop_
_entity.id
_entity.type
_entity.pdbx_description
1 polymer ?
#
loop_
_entity_poly.entity_id
_entity_poly.type
_entity_poly.pdbx_seq_one_letter_code
_entity_poly.pdbx_strand_id
1 'polypeptide(L)' 'MKNNKLPEWNPTKMAEPTDFMTYEEFVQRLKRDLGITDKNWWVYDFQTPHNESEYQNELELLQKIMHK' A
#
# COMPACT_ATOMS: atom_id res chain seq x y z
N MET A 1 3.81 29.91 -11.05
CA MET A 1 4.70 28.78 -10.74
C MET A 1 3.89 27.80 -9.91
N LYS A 2 3.54 26.61 -10.44
CA LYS A 2 2.89 25.58 -9.61
C LYS A 2 3.98 25.03 -8.69
N ASN A 3 3.82 25.22 -7.39
CA ASN A 3 4.73 24.68 -6.39
C ASN A 3 4.69 23.15 -6.49
N ASN A 4 5.65 22.56 -7.21
CA ASN A 4 5.95 21.14 -7.18
C ASN A 4 6.61 20.80 -5.83
N LYS A 5 5.89 21.01 -4.73
CA LYS A 5 6.28 20.37 -3.46
C LYS A 5 5.96 18.89 -3.65
N LEU A 6 7.00 18.08 -3.77
CA LEU A 6 6.87 16.64 -3.64
C LEU A 6 6.09 16.37 -2.34
N PRO A 7 5.12 15.45 -2.34
CA PRO A 7 4.40 15.12 -1.12
C PRO A 7 5.41 14.76 -0.04
N GLU A 8 5.30 15.42 1.12
CA GLU A 8 6.15 15.11 2.27
C GLU A 8 5.87 13.68 2.69
N TRP A 9 6.92 12.87 2.73
CA TRP A 9 6.84 11.51 3.24
C TRP A 9 6.44 11.56 4.72
N ASN A 10 5.25 11.02 5.02
CA ASN A 10 4.72 10.93 6.36
C ASN A 10 4.10 9.54 6.56
N PRO A 11 4.79 8.61 7.23
CA PRO A 11 4.35 7.22 7.34
C PRO A 11 3.06 7.10 8.16
N THR A 12 2.81 8.02 9.10
CA THR A 12 1.57 8.05 9.88
C THR A 12 0.39 8.38 8.99
N LYS A 13 0.53 9.36 8.10
CA LYS A 13 -0.52 9.72 7.13
C LYS A 13 -0.76 8.64 6.08
N MET A 14 0.29 7.94 5.66
CA MET A 14 0.16 6.83 4.72
C MET A 14 -0.64 5.66 5.32
N ALA A 15 -0.52 5.44 6.63
CA ALA A 15 -1.24 4.40 7.35
C ALA A 15 -2.63 4.85 7.87
N GLU A 16 -3.07 6.08 7.59
CA GLU A 16 -4.42 6.52 7.96
C GLU A 16 -5.47 5.68 7.23
N PRO A 17 -6.52 5.21 7.93
CA PRO A 17 -7.59 4.47 7.29
C PRO A 17 -8.31 5.36 6.27
N THR A 18 -8.75 4.76 5.17
CA THR A 18 -9.59 5.40 4.16
C THR A 18 -11.04 4.93 4.30
N ASP A 19 -11.95 5.52 3.53
CA ASP A 19 -13.33 5.01 3.41
C ASP A 19 -13.39 3.60 2.80
N PHE A 20 -12.30 3.15 2.16
CA PHE A 20 -12.22 1.86 1.48
C PHE A 20 -11.68 0.75 2.37
N MET A 21 -10.59 1.01 3.12
CA MET A 21 -10.03 0.05 4.06
C MET A 21 -9.09 0.69 5.08
N THR A 22 -8.83 -0.04 6.16
CA THR A 22 -7.76 0.25 7.11
C THR A 22 -6.40 -0.24 6.60
N TYR A 23 -5.31 0.32 7.13
CA TYR A 23 -3.96 -0.16 6.82
C TYR A 23 -3.76 -1.64 7.16
N GLU A 24 -4.38 -2.13 8.25
CA GLU A 24 -4.31 -3.55 8.62
C GLU A 24 -4.98 -4.44 7.57
N GLU A 25 -6.20 -4.08 7.13
CA GLU A 25 -6.89 -4.80 6.06
C GLU A 25 -6.11 -4.78 4.76
N PHE A 26 -5.51 -3.63 4.42
CA PHE A 26 -4.64 -3.49 3.26
C PHE A 26 -3.46 -4.48 3.29
N VAL A 27 -2.70 -4.51 4.38
CA VAL A 27 -1.56 -5.42 4.55
C VAL A 27 -1.99 -6.89 4.51
N GLN A 28 -3.10 -7.23 5.17
CA GLN A 28 -3.62 -8.61 5.18
C GLN A 28 -4.08 -9.05 3.77
N ARG A 29 -4.73 -8.15 3.04
CA ARG A 29 -5.19 -8.41 1.68
C ARG A 29 -4.01 -8.61 0.72
N LEU A 30 -2.99 -7.75 0.80
CA LEU A 30 -1.75 -7.90 0.03
C LEU A 30 -1.06 -9.23 0.33
N LYS A 31 -0.91 -9.60 1.61
CA LYS A 31 -0.29 -10.88 2.00
C LYS A 31 -1.00 -12.05 1.33
N ARG A 32 -2.34 -12.07 1.38
CA ARG A 32 -3.14 -13.11 0.74
C ARG A 32 -2.94 -13.15 -0.77
N ASP A 33 -3.07 -12.01 -1.44
CA ASP A 33 -3.06 -11.92 -2.90
C ASP A 33 -1.65 -12.15 -3.49
N LEU A 34 -0.58 -11.87 -2.72
CA LEU A 34 0.82 -12.19 -3.06
C LEU A 34 1.25 -13.60 -2.63
N GLY A 35 0.40 -14.35 -1.91
CA GLY A 35 0.71 -15.68 -1.40
C GLY A 35 1.82 -15.68 -0.34
N ILE A 36 1.85 -14.68 0.53
CA ILE A 36 2.85 -14.49 1.58
C ILE A 36 2.36 -15.13 2.87
N THR A 37 3.09 -16.14 3.34
CA THR A 37 2.81 -16.85 4.60
C THR A 37 3.67 -16.36 5.77
N ASP A 38 4.67 -15.52 5.49
CA ASP A 38 5.54 -14.95 6.52
C ASP A 38 4.78 -13.92 7.37
N LYS A 39 4.67 -14.21 8.66
CA LYS A 39 4.01 -13.33 9.64
C LYS A 39 4.75 -12.02 9.82
N ASN A 40 6.07 -12.01 9.61
CA ASN A 40 6.93 -10.84 9.75
C ASN A 40 6.97 -9.98 8.49
N TRP A 41 6.28 -10.36 7.41
CA TRP A 41 6.22 -9.53 6.22
C TRP A 41 5.44 -8.24 6.50
N TRP A 42 6.00 -7.12 6.06
CA TRP A 42 5.44 -5.78 6.15
C TRP A 42 5.80 -5.00 4.88
N VAL A 43 5.04 -3.95 4.57
CA VAL A 43 5.33 -3.01 3.47
C VAL A 43 5.45 -1.59 4.03
N TYR A 44 6.65 -1.01 3.94
CA TYR A 44 6.82 0.43 4.20
C TYR A 44 6.51 1.20 2.93
N ASP A 45 6.09 2.44 3.11
CA ASP A 45 5.93 3.46 2.07
C ASP A 45 4.75 3.27 1.09
N PHE A 46 3.88 2.29 1.33
CA PHE A 46 2.60 2.18 0.65
C PHE A 46 1.51 2.93 1.42
N GLN A 47 0.69 3.66 0.68
CA GLN A 47 -0.41 4.42 1.25
C GLN A 47 -1.64 3.53 1.31
N THR A 48 -2.43 3.63 2.38
CA THR A 48 -3.70 2.90 2.45
C THR A 48 -4.57 3.33 1.26
N PRO A 49 -5.02 2.39 0.41
CA PRO A 49 -5.71 2.74 -0.82
C PRO A 49 -7.11 3.30 -0.53
N HIS A 50 -7.57 4.27 -1.34
CA HIS A 50 -8.89 4.88 -1.21
C HIS A 50 -9.95 4.18 -2.08
N ASN A 51 -9.53 3.24 -2.92
CA ASN A 51 -10.40 2.50 -3.83
C ASN A 51 -9.68 1.26 -4.37
N GLU A 52 -10.44 0.39 -5.05
CA GLU A 52 -9.93 -0.84 -5.64
C GLU A 52 -8.85 -0.59 -6.71
N SER A 53 -8.92 0.51 -7.47
CA SER A 53 -7.93 0.80 -8.50
C SER A 53 -6.55 1.12 -7.91
N GLU A 54 -6.51 1.88 -6.82
CA GLU A 54 -5.27 2.15 -6.08
C GLU A 54 -4.69 0.84 -5.52
N TYR A 55 -5.53 0.00 -4.91
CA TYR A 55 -5.11 -1.31 -4.42
C TYR A 55 -4.48 -2.18 -5.53
N GLN A 56 -5.11 -2.28 -6.69
CA GLN A 56 -4.59 -3.08 -7.81
C GLN A 56 -3.26 -2.54 -8.35
N ASN A 57 -3.07 -1.22 -8.38
CA ASN A 57 -1.79 -0.61 -8.78
C ASN A 57 -0.66 -0.99 -7.81
N GLU A 58 -0.94 -0.98 -6.50
CA GLU A 58 0.03 -1.36 -5.47
C GLU A 58 0.36 -2.86 -5.52
N LEU A 59 -0.66 -3.70 -5.74
CA LEU A 59 -0.49 -5.14 -5.94
C LEU A 59 0.39 -5.43 -7.16
N GLU A 60 0.12 -4.79 -8.30
CA GLU A 60 0.90 -4.97 -9.53
C GLU A 60 2.36 -4.53 -9.34
N LEU A 61 2.59 -3.42 -8.64
CA LEU A 61 3.94 -2.95 -8.33
C LEU A 61 4.69 -3.97 -7.46
N LEU A 62 4.04 -4.51 -6.42
CA LEU A 62 4.65 -5.51 -5.55
C LEU A 62 4.92 -6.83 -6.28
N GLN A 63 4.03 -7.28 -7.16
CA GLN A 63 4.27 -8.46 -8.00
C GLN A 63 5.54 -8.29 -8.85
N LYS A 64 5.72 -7.12 -9.48
CA LYS A 64 6.93 -6.79 -10.25
C LYS A 64 8.19 -6.80 -9.39
N ILE A 65 8.14 -6.21 -8.19
CA ILE A 65 9.28 -6.16 -7.26
C ILE A 65 9.63 -7.56 -6.74
N MET A 66 8.62 -8.39 -6.47
CA MET A 66 8.80 -9.72 -5.92
C MET A 66 9.07 -10.80 -6.98
N HIS A 67 9.13 -10.44 -8.27
CA HIS A 67 9.22 -11.37 -9.39
C HIS A 67 8.13 -12.45 -9.37
N LYS A 68 6.89 -12.05 -9.04
CA LYS A 68 5.70 -12.91 -9.01
C LYS A 68 4.82 -12.71 -10.24
#